data_AF-A0A535Q8P8-F1
#
_entry.id   AF-A0A535Q8P8-F1
#
_cell.length_a   1.000
_cell.length_b   1.000
_cell.length_c   1.000
_cell.angle_alpha   90.00
_cell.angle_beta   90.00
_cell.angle_gamma   90.00
#
_symmetry.space_group_name_H-M   'P 1'
#
loop_
_entity.id
_entity.type
_entity.pdbx_description
1 polymer ?
#
loop_
_entity_poly.entity_id
_entity_poly.type
_entity_poly.pdbx_seq_one_letter_code
_entity_poly.pdbx_strand_id
1 'polypeptide(L)'
;MRVVTWDDGRVSTAASVAVTAPLSGAALRDAYADSLRRLTRGLVQLRDGAVRAGPVALVRFGAPKVTRNAVDWPIEGGLLARGPGGRWRLQASAGRVEASLRGYRPALPRPLYLVTHLQVHQLFTRLFLLQVHGREPAPGPRAPAEERRRSAAVDAALCFTVAGFTGRRRLRRVLAIAVIYHVVCWSTGGRTLGGLVTRQRVVAVVGSRLTPAQSLLRLALLPASWIARRPIHDQIASTEVITD
;
A
#
# COMPACT_ATOMS: atom_id res chain seq x y z
N MET A 1 13.50 -2.47 3.60
CA MET A 1 13.43 -2.10 5.04
C MET A 1 12.62 -0.82 5.15
N ARG A 2 11.70 -0.72 6.12
CA ARG A 2 10.89 0.47 6.37
C ARG A 2 11.39 1.11 7.66
N VAL A 3 11.82 2.36 7.58
CA VAL A 3 12.31 3.11 8.73
C VAL A 3 11.37 4.26 9.01
N VAL A 4 11.07 4.51 10.28
CA VAL A 4 10.33 5.69 10.74
C VAL A 4 11.09 6.26 11.92
N THR A 5 11.53 7.51 11.80
CA THR A 5 12.18 8.23 12.90
C THR A 5 11.42 9.51 13.18
N TRP A 6 11.43 9.89 14.46
CA TRP A 6 10.87 11.13 14.95
C TRP A 6 11.96 11.91 15.66
N ASP A 7 12.10 13.17 15.30
CA ASP A 7 13.05 14.09 15.91
C ASP A 7 12.46 15.50 15.93
N ASP A 8 12.41 16.13 17.10
CA ASP A 8 11.85 17.47 17.30
C ASP A 8 10.51 17.74 16.56
N GLY A 9 9.55 16.83 16.72
CA GLY A 9 8.23 16.93 16.05
C GLY A 9 8.26 16.74 14.53
N ARG A 10 9.40 16.38 13.95
CA ARG A 10 9.58 16.04 12.54
C ARG A 10 9.60 14.54 12.37
N VAL A 11 9.03 14.07 11.26
CA VAL A 11 9.03 12.65 10.89
C VAL A 11 9.88 12.45 9.65
N SER A 12 10.66 11.38 9.66
CA SER A 12 11.35 10.87 8.49
C SER A 12 10.97 9.42 8.25
N THR A 13 10.75 9.05 7.00
CA THR A 13 10.46 7.67 6.60
C THR A 13 11.28 7.28 5.39
N ALA A 14 11.72 6.03 5.32
CA ALA A 14 12.35 5.48 4.13
C ALA A 14 11.82 4.08 3.84
N ALA A 15 11.64 3.77 2.56
CA ALA A 15 11.31 2.44 2.08
C ALA A 15 11.97 2.22 0.72
N SER A 16 12.34 0.97 0.43
CA SER A 16 12.96 0.63 -0.85
C SER A 16 12.53 -0.74 -1.36
N VAL A 17 12.68 -0.92 -2.67
CA VAL A 17 12.39 -2.15 -3.40
C VAL A 17 13.48 -2.40 -4.43
N ALA A 18 13.72 -3.67 -4.77
CA ALA A 18 14.55 -4.02 -5.92
C ALA A 18 13.81 -3.71 -7.22
N VAL A 19 14.54 -3.34 -8.27
CA VAL A 19 14.01 -3.14 -9.62
C VAL A 19 14.93 -3.81 -10.62
N THR A 20 14.35 -4.31 -11.70
CA THR A 20 15.07 -5.02 -12.77
C THR A 20 15.63 -4.07 -13.83
N ALA A 21 15.00 -2.91 -14.02
CA ALA A 21 15.41 -1.91 -15.00
C ALA A 21 15.94 -0.62 -14.32
N PRO A 22 16.96 0.03 -14.89
CA PRO A 22 17.41 1.34 -14.45
C PRO A 22 16.31 2.39 -14.71
N LEU A 23 16.08 3.27 -13.75
CA LEU A 23 15.10 4.35 -13.84
C LEU A 23 15.77 5.71 -13.70
N SER A 24 15.40 6.65 -14.58
CA SER A 24 15.88 8.02 -14.50
C SER A 24 15.11 8.81 -13.44
N GLY A 25 15.67 9.94 -12.99
CA GLY A 25 14.97 10.84 -12.07
C GLY A 25 13.65 11.37 -12.64
N ALA A 26 13.61 11.66 -13.95
CA ALA A 26 12.39 12.06 -14.65
C ALA A 26 11.36 10.93 -14.70
N ALA A 27 11.78 9.69 -15.01
CA ALA A 27 10.88 8.53 -15.00
C ALA A 27 10.30 8.28 -13.60
N LEU A 28 11.09 8.46 -12.54
CA LEU A 28 10.60 8.36 -11.15
C LEU A 28 9.57 9.44 -10.81
N ARG A 29 9.80 10.68 -11.26
CA ARG A 29 8.87 11.80 -11.10
C ARG A 29 7.52 11.48 -11.74
N ASP A 30 7.56 11.04 -12.99
CA ASP A 30 6.36 10.79 -13.78
C ASP A 30 5.62 9.55 -13.28
N ALA A 31 6.35 8.49 -12.92
CA ALA A 31 5.77 7.30 -12.28
C ALA A 31 5.09 7.64 -10.95
N TYR A 32 5.67 8.51 -10.14
CA TYR A 32 5.04 8.93 -8.87
C TYR A 32 3.72 9.68 -9.10
N ALA A 33 3.70 10.60 -10.07
CA ALA A 33 2.49 11.33 -10.44
C ALA A 33 1.40 10.38 -10.97
N ASP A 34 1.76 9.44 -11.85
CA ASP A 34 0.83 8.45 -12.40
C ASP A 34 0.32 7.49 -11.33
N SER A 35 1.18 7.03 -10.42
CA SER A 35 0.80 6.19 -9.29
C SER A 35 -0.20 6.88 -8.35
N LEU A 36 0.01 8.16 -8.00
CA LEU A 36 -0.94 8.92 -7.20
C LEU A 36 -2.32 8.94 -7.87
N ARG A 37 -2.36 9.26 -9.17
CA ARG A 37 -3.60 9.29 -9.95
C ARG A 37 -4.26 7.91 -10.00
N ARG A 38 -3.53 6.85 -10.32
CA ARG A 38 -4.11 5.49 -10.46
C ARG A 38 -4.60 4.94 -9.14
N LEU A 39 -3.81 5.05 -8.07
CA LEU A 39 -4.14 4.49 -6.76
C LEU A 39 -5.35 5.20 -6.12
N THR A 40 -5.52 6.49 -6.39
CA THR A 40 -6.66 7.27 -5.89
C THR A 40 -7.80 7.39 -6.89
N ARG A 41 -7.73 6.70 -8.03
CA ARG A 41 -8.71 6.81 -9.13
C ARG A 41 -8.94 8.26 -9.58
N GLY A 42 -7.89 9.07 -9.56
CA GLY A 42 -7.91 10.47 -9.96
C GLY A 42 -8.35 11.44 -8.86
N LEU A 43 -8.72 10.97 -7.66
CA LEU A 43 -9.09 11.83 -6.55
C LEU A 43 -7.91 12.69 -6.07
N VAL A 44 -6.69 12.13 -6.11
CA VAL A 44 -5.45 12.81 -5.74
C VAL A 44 -4.51 12.87 -6.94
N GLN A 45 -4.00 14.06 -7.21
CA GLN A 45 -3.13 14.31 -8.37
C GLN A 45 -1.96 15.21 -7.97
N LEU A 46 -0.82 15.00 -8.61
CA LEU A 46 0.30 15.93 -8.56
C LEU A 46 0.12 16.97 -9.68
N ARG A 47 -0.20 18.21 -9.31
CA ARG A 47 -0.45 19.30 -10.26
C ARG A 47 0.06 20.63 -9.71
N ASP A 48 0.71 21.42 -10.56
CA ASP A 48 1.23 22.76 -10.22
C ASP A 48 2.11 22.74 -8.97
N GLY A 49 2.99 21.72 -8.87
CA GLY A 49 3.87 21.53 -7.72
C GLY A 49 3.17 21.07 -6.43
N ALA A 50 1.90 20.68 -6.45
CA ALA A 50 1.18 20.25 -5.24
C ALA A 50 0.48 18.91 -5.43
N VAL A 51 0.45 18.10 -4.36
CA VAL A 51 -0.47 16.95 -4.24
C VAL A 51 -1.82 17.51 -3.82
N ARG A 52 -2.80 17.43 -4.73
CA ARG A 52 -4.13 18.01 -4.55
C ARG A 52 -5.21 16.94 -4.50
N ALA A 53 -6.21 17.16 -3.67
CA ALA A 53 -7.49 16.46 -3.70
C ALA A 53 -8.58 17.45 -4.12
N GLY A 54 -9.00 17.40 -5.40
CA GLY A 54 -9.84 18.44 -5.99
C GLY A 54 -9.20 19.84 -5.86
N PRO A 55 -9.89 20.85 -5.30
CA PRO A 55 -9.32 22.19 -5.13
C PRO A 55 -8.29 22.28 -3.99
N VAL A 56 -8.26 21.29 -3.08
CA VAL A 56 -7.47 21.35 -1.84
C VAL A 56 -6.04 20.87 -2.07
N ALA A 57 -5.06 21.72 -1.76
CA ALA A 57 -3.65 21.33 -1.74
C ALA A 57 -3.31 20.61 -0.43
N LEU A 58 -3.18 19.29 -0.48
CA LEU A 58 -2.81 18.46 0.67
C LEU A 58 -1.37 18.71 1.08
N VAL A 59 -0.46 18.71 0.11
CA VAL A 59 0.97 19.01 0.29
C VAL A 59 1.41 19.87 -0.89
N ARG A 60 2.09 20.98 -0.61
CA ARG A 60 2.72 21.86 -1.59
C ARG A 60 4.20 21.55 -1.61
N PHE A 61 4.73 21.34 -2.80
CA PHE A 61 6.15 21.18 -3.06
C PHE A 61 6.69 22.42 -3.77
N GLY A 62 7.96 22.72 -3.51
CA GLY A 62 8.71 23.65 -4.33
C GLY A 62 9.20 23.01 -5.62
N ALA A 63 10.02 23.76 -6.35
CA ALA A 63 10.60 23.31 -7.61
C ALA A 63 11.34 21.96 -7.43
N PRO A 64 10.99 20.92 -8.21
CA PRO A 64 11.66 19.63 -8.12
C PRO A 64 13.10 19.73 -8.63
N LYS A 65 14.04 19.24 -7.84
CA LYS A 65 15.41 19.00 -8.30
C LYS A 65 15.49 17.60 -8.89
N VAL A 66 15.43 17.51 -10.21
CA VAL A 66 15.58 16.25 -10.95
C VAL A 66 17.06 16.06 -11.31
N THR A 67 17.61 14.90 -10.98
CA THR A 67 18.95 14.47 -11.39
C THR A 67 18.84 13.26 -12.32
N ARG A 68 19.99 12.71 -12.76
CA ARG A 68 20.04 11.53 -13.62
C ARG A 68 19.20 10.36 -13.08
N ASN A 69 19.23 10.12 -11.78
CA ASN A 69 18.64 8.95 -11.13
C ASN A 69 17.79 9.27 -9.89
N ALA A 70 17.52 10.54 -9.61
CA ALA A 70 16.72 10.94 -8.46
C ALA A 70 15.84 12.14 -8.78
N VAL A 71 14.81 12.31 -7.99
CA VAL A 71 13.99 13.52 -7.94
C VAL A 71 13.73 13.87 -6.49
N ASP A 72 13.87 15.15 -6.16
CA ASP A 72 13.78 15.67 -4.82
C ASP A 72 12.86 16.90 -4.81
N TRP A 73 11.81 16.83 -4.00
CA TRP A 73 10.84 17.90 -3.81
C TRP A 73 10.96 18.47 -2.40
N PRO A 74 11.32 19.75 -2.24
CA PRO A 74 11.19 20.43 -0.96
C PRO A 74 9.71 20.59 -0.62
N ILE A 75 9.35 20.40 0.65
CA ILE A 75 7.97 20.57 1.12
C ILE A 75 7.80 22.00 1.62
N GLU A 76 6.92 22.75 0.98
CA GLU A 76 6.68 24.17 1.28
C GLU A 76 5.45 24.39 2.18
N GLY A 77 4.58 23.39 2.31
CA GLY A 77 3.41 23.46 3.17
C GLY A 77 2.24 22.65 2.62
N GLY A 78 1.03 23.21 2.72
CA GLY A 78 -0.23 22.53 2.38
C GLY A 78 -0.99 22.06 3.62
N LEU A 79 -2.23 21.60 3.43
CA LEU A 79 -3.15 21.28 4.53
C LEU A 79 -2.57 20.26 5.53
N LEU A 80 -1.80 19.29 5.05
CA LEU A 80 -1.27 18.20 5.89
C LEU A 80 0.05 18.57 6.58
N ALA A 81 0.67 19.68 6.20
CA ALA A 81 1.96 20.14 6.72
C ALA A 81 1.76 21.33 7.67
N ARG A 82 2.38 21.27 8.86
CA ARG A 82 2.30 22.37 9.85
C ARG A 82 2.96 23.66 9.35
N GLY A 83 3.93 23.53 8.46
CA GLY A 83 4.67 24.63 7.87
C GLY A 83 5.69 24.10 6.86
N PRO A 84 6.46 24.99 6.21
CA PRO A 84 7.52 24.60 5.30
C PRO A 84 8.57 23.77 6.04
N GLY A 85 9.10 22.77 5.35
CA GLY A 85 10.17 21.94 5.88
C GLY A 85 10.03 20.47 5.52
N GLY A 86 11.21 19.87 5.34
CA GLY A 86 11.34 18.50 4.92
C GLY A 86 11.38 18.34 3.41
N ARG A 87 11.65 17.12 2.97
CA ARG A 87 11.91 16.78 1.57
C ARG A 87 11.36 15.42 1.25
N TRP A 88 10.67 15.32 0.12
CA TRP A 88 10.29 14.05 -0.48
C TRP A 88 11.27 13.71 -1.59
N ARG A 89 11.90 12.54 -1.53
CA ARG A 89 12.93 12.13 -2.50
C ARG A 89 12.68 10.72 -2.97
N LEU A 90 12.75 10.54 -4.29
CA LEU A 90 12.80 9.25 -4.95
C LEU A 90 14.16 9.09 -5.59
N GLN A 91 14.80 7.94 -5.41
CA GLN A 91 16.13 7.68 -5.93
C GLN A 91 16.26 6.24 -6.43
N ALA A 92 16.77 6.09 -7.64
CA ALA A 92 17.20 4.83 -8.21
C ALA A 92 18.71 4.68 -8.02
N SER A 93 19.16 3.61 -7.39
CA SER A 93 20.58 3.29 -7.20
C SER A 93 20.77 1.78 -7.06
N ALA A 94 21.79 1.24 -7.74
CA ALA A 94 22.23 -0.15 -7.59
C ALA A 94 21.08 -1.19 -7.67
N GLY A 95 20.25 -1.11 -8.72
CA GLY A 95 19.13 -2.04 -8.91
C GLY A 95 18.01 -1.89 -7.88
N ARG A 96 17.91 -0.75 -7.20
CA ARG A 96 16.88 -0.47 -6.20
C ARG A 96 16.29 0.91 -6.40
N VAL A 97 15.03 1.05 -6.03
CA VAL A 97 14.36 2.34 -5.89
C VAL A 97 14.05 2.56 -4.41
N GLU A 98 14.47 3.70 -3.91
CA GLU A 98 14.18 4.18 -2.56
C GLU A 98 13.26 5.40 -2.62
N ALA A 99 12.24 5.38 -1.78
CA ALA A 99 11.39 6.51 -1.49
C ALA A 99 11.64 6.97 -0.06
N SER A 100 12.01 8.24 0.12
CA SER A 100 12.33 8.80 1.42
C SER A 100 11.65 10.15 1.65
N LEU A 101 11.05 10.28 2.82
CA LEU A 101 10.55 11.52 3.39
C LEU A 101 11.50 11.91 4.51
N ARG A 102 12.08 13.11 4.49
CA ARG A 102 13.00 13.57 5.54
C ARG A 102 12.48 14.84 6.17
N GLY A 103 12.45 14.91 7.50
CA GLY A 103 12.21 16.13 8.26
C GLY A 103 10.83 16.77 8.08
N TYR A 104 9.82 15.98 7.69
CA TYR A 104 8.45 16.46 7.46
C TYR A 104 7.79 16.89 8.77
N ARG A 105 7.09 18.03 8.76
CA ARG A 105 6.35 18.54 9.92
C ARG A 105 4.86 18.32 9.74
N PRO A 106 4.25 17.28 10.33
CA PRO A 106 2.83 17.04 10.18
C PRO A 106 1.99 18.12 10.88
N ALA A 107 0.88 18.53 10.25
CA ALA A 107 -0.09 19.44 10.86
C ALA A 107 -0.73 18.82 12.12
N LEU A 108 -1.08 17.53 12.03
CA LEU A 108 -1.70 16.78 13.10
C LEU A 108 -0.73 16.52 14.27
N PRO A 109 -1.24 16.50 15.52
CA PRO A 109 -0.51 15.98 16.67
C PRO A 109 0.01 14.56 16.43
N ARG A 110 1.17 14.24 17.01
CA ARG A 110 1.85 12.96 16.79
C ARG A 110 0.94 11.72 16.92
N PRO A 111 0.11 11.55 17.98
CA PRO A 111 -0.73 10.35 18.09
C PRO A 111 -1.70 10.19 16.93
N LEU A 112 -2.38 11.28 16.56
CA LEU A 112 -3.32 11.27 15.43
C LEU A 112 -2.59 11.01 14.11
N TYR A 113 -1.44 11.64 13.90
CA TYR A 113 -0.64 11.41 12.70
C TYR A 113 -0.19 9.95 12.57
N LEU A 114 0.26 9.32 13.67
CA LEU A 114 0.73 7.92 13.69
C LEU A 114 -0.36 6.92 13.28
N VAL A 115 -1.60 7.11 13.75
CA VAL A 115 -2.71 6.18 13.50
C VAL A 115 -3.47 6.47 12.21
N THR A 116 -3.31 7.67 11.64
CA THR A 116 -4.00 8.08 10.40
C THR A 116 -3.02 8.31 9.23
N HIS A 117 -2.49 9.52 9.10
CA HIS A 117 -1.69 9.98 7.96
C HIS A 117 -0.45 9.13 7.71
N LEU A 118 0.24 8.68 8.76
CA LEU A 118 1.43 7.86 8.61
C LEU A 118 1.09 6.52 7.94
N GLN A 119 -0.01 5.87 8.35
CA GLN A 119 -0.46 4.61 7.75
C GLN A 119 -0.79 4.79 6.27
N VAL A 120 -1.49 5.88 5.94
CA VAL A 120 -1.81 6.24 4.55
C VAL A 120 -0.54 6.50 3.75
N HIS A 121 0.36 7.37 4.22
CA HIS A 121 1.59 7.70 3.53
C HIS A 121 2.46 6.46 3.26
N GLN A 122 2.55 5.57 4.25
CA GLN A 122 3.34 4.36 4.13
C GLN A 122 2.67 3.33 3.21
N LEU A 123 1.35 3.23 3.21
CA LEU A 123 0.62 2.40 2.25
C LEU A 123 0.84 2.91 0.82
N PHE A 124 0.64 4.21 0.57
CA PHE A 124 0.86 4.79 -0.77
C PHE A 124 2.30 4.62 -1.24
N THR A 125 3.27 4.91 -0.38
CA THR A 125 4.69 4.71 -0.68
C THR A 125 4.97 3.24 -0.99
N ARG A 126 4.40 2.32 -0.20
CA ARG A 126 4.54 0.89 -0.43
C ARG A 126 3.98 0.47 -1.79
N LEU A 127 2.76 0.89 -2.12
CA LEU A 127 2.09 0.55 -3.38
C LEU A 127 2.81 1.15 -4.59
N PHE A 128 3.26 2.41 -4.49
CA PHE A 128 4.11 3.03 -5.51
C PHE A 128 5.37 2.19 -5.77
N LEU A 129 6.10 1.82 -4.72
CA LEU A 129 7.30 0.99 -4.86
C LEU A 129 6.98 -0.39 -5.46
N LEU A 130 5.86 -1.00 -5.09
CA LEU A 130 5.43 -2.27 -5.69
C LEU A 130 5.05 -2.14 -7.17
N GLN A 131 4.46 -1.02 -7.59
CA GLN A 131 4.18 -0.75 -8.99
C GLN A 131 5.47 -0.55 -9.79
N VAL A 132 6.44 0.17 -9.23
CA VAL A 132 7.75 0.39 -9.84
C VAL A 132 8.56 -0.90 -9.93
N HIS A 133 8.46 -1.78 -8.94
CA HIS A 133 9.04 -3.13 -9.00
C HIS A 133 8.46 -3.95 -10.16
N GLY A 134 7.18 -3.77 -10.44
CA GLY A 134 6.45 -4.57 -11.42
C GLY A 134 6.01 -5.91 -10.85
N ARG A 135 5.47 -6.76 -11.73
CA ARG A 135 5.02 -8.12 -11.40
C ARG A 135 5.96 -9.20 -11.92
N GLU A 136 6.98 -8.81 -12.66
CA GLU A 136 8.00 -9.70 -13.22
C GLU A 136 9.36 -9.39 -12.58
N PRO A 137 10.09 -10.42 -12.12
CA PRO A 137 9.67 -11.82 -12.06
C PRO A 137 8.54 -12.06 -11.06
N ALA A 138 7.62 -12.98 -11.39
CA ALA A 138 6.55 -13.35 -10.47
C ALA A 138 7.12 -13.90 -9.15
N PRO A 139 6.49 -13.61 -7.99
CA PRO A 139 6.98 -14.06 -6.68
C PRO A 139 6.87 -15.57 -6.44
N GLY A 140 6.23 -16.29 -7.36
CA GLY A 140 6.01 -17.74 -7.33
C GLY A 140 4.93 -18.16 -8.34
N PRO A 141 4.69 -19.47 -8.51
CA PRO A 141 3.62 -19.97 -9.37
C PRO A 141 2.26 -19.46 -8.87
N ARG A 142 1.45 -18.92 -9.78
CA ARG A 142 0.13 -18.36 -9.42
C ARG A 142 -0.85 -19.49 -9.11
N ALA A 143 -1.59 -19.33 -8.02
CA ALA A 143 -2.64 -20.25 -7.64
C ALA A 143 -3.82 -20.22 -8.63
N PRO A 144 -4.30 -21.40 -9.11
CA PRO A 144 -5.46 -21.50 -9.97
C PRO A 144 -6.71 -20.88 -9.35
N ALA A 145 -7.59 -20.32 -10.19
CA ALA A 145 -8.80 -19.63 -9.74
C ALA A 145 -9.76 -20.54 -8.96
N GLU A 146 -9.82 -21.83 -9.30
CA GLU A 146 -10.66 -22.81 -8.62
C GLU A 146 -10.19 -23.08 -7.20
N GLU A 147 -8.90 -23.36 -7.02
CA GLU A 147 -8.33 -23.60 -5.70
C GLU A 147 -8.43 -22.35 -4.80
N ARG A 148 -8.27 -21.15 -5.37
CA ARG A 148 -8.50 -19.89 -4.65
C ARG A 148 -9.93 -19.77 -4.13
N ARG A 149 -10.93 -20.24 -4.89
CA ARG A 149 -12.33 -20.27 -4.42
C ARG A 149 -12.52 -21.31 -3.33
N ARG A 150 -11.88 -22.47 -3.45
CA ARG A 150 -11.92 -23.54 -2.44
C ARG A 150 -11.33 -23.06 -1.12
N SER A 151 -10.18 -22.38 -1.16
CA SER A 151 -9.54 -21.71 -0.03
C SER A 151 -10.49 -20.69 0.63
N ALA A 152 -11.09 -19.81 -0.17
CA ALA A 152 -12.04 -18.81 0.33
C ALA A 152 -13.30 -19.43 0.96
N ALA A 153 -13.79 -20.57 0.45
CA ALA A 153 -14.93 -21.27 1.01
C ALA A 153 -14.64 -21.84 2.40
N VAL A 154 -13.44 -22.40 2.61
CA VAL A 154 -12.97 -22.86 3.93
C VAL A 154 -12.90 -21.70 4.92
N ASP A 155 -12.31 -20.58 4.50
CA ASP A 155 -12.20 -19.38 5.34
C ASP A 155 -13.57 -18.79 5.70
N ALA A 156 -14.51 -18.78 4.75
CA ALA A 156 -15.88 -18.35 4.99
C ALA A 156 -16.58 -19.26 6.01
N ALA A 157 -16.49 -20.58 5.83
CA ALA A 157 -17.05 -21.56 6.76
C ALA A 157 -16.51 -21.37 8.18
N LEU A 158 -15.20 -21.17 8.32
CA LEU A 158 -14.57 -20.86 9.62
C LEU A 158 -15.17 -19.58 10.23
N CYS A 159 -15.23 -18.48 9.47
CA CYS A 159 -15.75 -17.21 9.98
C CYS A 159 -17.22 -17.32 10.41
N PHE A 160 -18.03 -18.07 9.66
CA PHE A 160 -19.44 -18.33 10.01
C PHE A 160 -19.57 -19.20 11.27
N THR A 161 -18.73 -20.22 11.42
CA THR A 161 -18.73 -21.10 12.60
C THR A 161 -18.32 -20.34 13.85
N VAL A 162 -17.23 -19.56 13.81
CA VAL A 162 -16.74 -18.76 14.95
C VAL A 162 -17.75 -17.68 15.36
N ALA A 163 -18.48 -17.10 14.41
CA ALA A 163 -19.50 -16.10 14.71
C ALA A 163 -20.76 -16.66 15.41
N GLY A 164 -20.95 -17.98 15.40
CA GLY A 164 -22.11 -18.67 15.98
C GLY A 164 -23.39 -18.61 15.14
N PHE A 165 -24.43 -19.33 15.59
CA PHE A 165 -25.61 -19.65 14.79
C PHE A 165 -26.88 -18.81 14.99
N THR A 166 -26.95 -17.81 15.90
CA THR A 166 -28.24 -17.12 16.14
C THR A 166 -28.14 -15.60 16.37
N GLY A 167 -29.13 -14.87 15.83
CA GLY A 167 -29.39 -13.44 16.12
C GLY A 167 -29.12 -12.45 14.98
N ARG A 168 -29.87 -11.33 14.95
CA ARG A 168 -29.76 -10.25 13.95
C ARG A 168 -28.37 -9.58 13.87
N ARG A 169 -27.51 -9.76 14.89
CA ARG A 169 -26.13 -9.23 14.93
C ARG A 169 -25.09 -10.16 14.29
N ARG A 170 -25.49 -11.33 13.77
CA ARG A 170 -24.59 -12.35 13.19
C ARG A 170 -23.73 -11.81 12.05
N LEU A 171 -24.31 -11.11 11.08
CA LEU A 171 -23.56 -10.58 9.92
C LEU A 171 -22.47 -9.59 10.33
N ARG A 172 -22.75 -8.69 11.28
CA ARG A 172 -21.75 -7.74 11.79
C ARG A 172 -20.60 -8.46 12.50
N ARG A 173 -20.90 -9.50 13.28
CA ARG A 173 -19.89 -10.33 13.94
C ARG A 173 -19.05 -11.11 12.93
N VAL A 174 -19.69 -11.78 11.96
CA VAL A 174 -18.99 -12.48 10.87
C VAL A 174 -18.06 -11.52 10.14
N LEU A 175 -18.53 -10.32 9.79
CA LEU A 175 -17.70 -9.33 9.11
C LEU A 175 -16.51 -8.89 9.98
N ALA A 176 -16.72 -8.60 11.26
CA ALA A 176 -15.66 -8.22 12.18
C ALA A 176 -14.61 -9.33 12.32
N ILE A 177 -15.05 -10.58 12.52
CA ILE A 177 -14.18 -11.76 12.60
C ILE A 177 -13.42 -11.93 11.29
N ALA A 178 -14.10 -11.87 10.14
CA ALA A 178 -13.47 -12.00 8.84
C ALA A 178 -12.41 -10.93 8.60
N VAL A 179 -12.66 -9.67 8.97
CA VAL A 179 -11.69 -8.58 8.87
C VAL A 179 -10.45 -8.88 9.72
N ILE A 180 -10.64 -9.16 11.01
CA ILE A 180 -9.53 -9.41 11.94
C ILE A 180 -8.72 -10.61 11.47
N TYR A 181 -9.39 -11.73 11.19
CA TYR A 181 -8.80 -12.98 10.75
C TYR A 181 -7.92 -12.80 9.50
N HIS A 182 -8.48 -12.25 8.42
CA HIS A 182 -7.73 -12.10 7.16
C HIS A 182 -6.58 -11.10 7.29
N VAL A 183 -6.79 -9.98 7.99
CA VAL A 183 -5.74 -8.97 8.18
C VAL A 183 -4.57 -9.57 8.97
N VAL A 184 -4.85 -10.31 10.04
CA VAL A 184 -3.81 -10.97 10.84
C VAL A 184 -3.09 -12.03 9.99
N CYS A 185 -3.82 -12.99 9.40
CA CYS A 185 -3.26 -14.08 8.61
C CYS A 185 -2.38 -13.60 7.44
N TRP A 186 -2.86 -12.63 6.66
CA TRP A 186 -2.09 -12.12 5.51
C TRP A 186 -0.87 -11.30 5.92
N SER A 187 -0.91 -10.63 7.07
CA SER A 187 0.19 -9.77 7.52
C SER A 187 1.28 -10.54 8.27
N THR A 188 0.96 -11.70 8.87
CA THR A 188 1.94 -12.51 9.62
C THR A 188 2.61 -13.57 8.76
N GLY A 189 1.82 -14.39 8.06
CA GLY A 189 2.32 -15.55 7.31
C GLY A 189 1.87 -15.61 5.85
N GLY A 190 0.94 -14.74 5.43
CA GLY A 190 0.32 -14.81 4.11
C GLY A 190 -0.71 -15.94 3.99
N ARG A 191 -0.83 -16.81 4.99
CA ARG A 191 -1.67 -18.02 4.95
C ARG A 191 -2.88 -17.87 5.86
N THR A 192 -4.06 -18.06 5.30
CA THR A 192 -5.29 -18.34 6.04
C THR A 192 -5.40 -19.86 6.26
N LEU A 193 -6.35 -20.32 7.07
CA LEU A 193 -6.69 -21.74 7.22
C LEU A 193 -7.01 -22.37 5.87
N GLY A 194 -7.84 -21.72 5.06
CA GLY A 194 -8.09 -22.16 3.69
C GLY A 194 -6.80 -22.26 2.88
N GLY A 195 -5.93 -21.25 3.00
CA GLY A 195 -4.61 -21.25 2.35
C GLY A 195 -3.71 -22.39 2.82
N LEU A 196 -3.74 -22.75 4.11
CA LEU A 196 -2.99 -23.91 4.62
C LEU A 196 -3.50 -25.21 4.01
N VAL A 197 -4.82 -25.38 3.92
CA VAL A 197 -5.44 -26.58 3.32
C VAL A 197 -5.13 -26.68 1.82
N THR A 198 -5.14 -25.56 1.10
CA THR A 198 -4.87 -25.53 -0.35
C THR A 198 -3.41 -25.28 -0.72
N ARG A 199 -2.48 -25.24 0.26
CA ARG A 199 -1.06 -24.87 0.06
C ARG A 199 -0.84 -23.56 -0.70
N GLN A 200 -1.61 -22.54 -0.32
CA GLN A 200 -1.58 -21.21 -0.90
C GLN A 200 -1.23 -20.15 0.13
N ARG A 201 -0.52 -19.11 -0.35
CA ARG A 201 -0.26 -17.91 0.43
C ARG A 201 -0.43 -16.65 -0.40
N VAL A 202 -0.88 -15.60 0.27
CA VAL A 202 -0.96 -14.24 -0.27
C VAL A 202 0.34 -13.51 0.04
N VAL A 203 0.98 -12.99 -1.00
CA VAL A 203 2.22 -12.21 -0.91
C VAL A 203 2.08 -10.89 -1.66
N ALA A 204 2.91 -9.91 -1.33
CA ALA A 204 3.09 -8.74 -2.18
C ALA A 204 3.76 -9.17 -3.50
N VAL A 205 3.66 -8.37 -4.56
CA VAL A 205 4.30 -8.73 -5.86
C VAL A 205 5.81 -8.93 -5.79
N VAL A 206 6.48 -8.36 -4.79
CA VAL A 206 7.91 -8.59 -4.49
C VAL A 206 8.17 -9.82 -3.60
N GLY A 207 7.17 -10.67 -3.38
CA GLY A 207 7.26 -11.89 -2.56
C GLY A 207 7.23 -11.68 -1.04
N SER A 208 7.27 -10.44 -0.56
CA SER A 208 7.21 -10.15 0.87
C SER A 208 5.80 -10.37 1.46
N ARG A 209 5.72 -10.46 2.79
CA ARG A 209 4.46 -10.37 3.54
C ARG A 209 3.73 -9.04 3.28
N LEU A 210 2.41 -9.04 3.45
CA LEU A 210 1.62 -7.82 3.37
C LEU A 210 1.77 -7.01 4.65
N THR A 211 1.63 -5.69 4.53
CA THR A 211 1.44 -4.84 5.70
C THR A 211 -0.04 -4.84 6.12
N PRO A 212 -0.39 -4.58 7.39
CA PRO A 212 -1.79 -4.52 7.82
C PRO A 212 -2.66 -3.57 6.97
N ALA A 213 -2.13 -2.39 6.62
CA ALA A 213 -2.82 -1.43 5.76
C ALA A 213 -3.06 -1.98 4.34
N GLN A 214 -2.08 -2.73 3.79
CA GLN A 214 -2.22 -3.38 2.49
C GLN A 214 -3.23 -4.53 2.53
N SER A 215 -3.23 -5.32 3.61
CA SER A 215 -4.21 -6.38 3.86
C SER A 215 -5.64 -5.82 3.98
N LEU A 216 -5.82 -4.72 4.70
CA LEU A 216 -7.10 -4.00 4.80
C LEU A 216 -7.56 -3.47 3.44
N LEU A 217 -6.67 -2.86 2.67
CA LEU A 217 -6.98 -2.39 1.31
C LEU A 217 -7.42 -3.54 0.41
N ARG A 218 -6.68 -4.65 0.42
CA ARG A 218 -7.03 -5.85 -0.35
C ARG A 218 -8.42 -6.36 0.02
N LEU A 219 -8.72 -6.44 1.32
CA LEU A 219 -10.02 -6.89 1.83
C LEU A 219 -11.15 -5.95 1.39
N ALA A 220 -10.97 -4.64 1.54
CA ALA A 220 -11.95 -3.63 1.17
C ALA A 220 -12.30 -3.64 -0.33
N LEU A 221 -11.41 -4.16 -1.18
CA LEU A 221 -11.59 -4.25 -2.63
C LEU A 221 -12.19 -5.58 -3.10
N LEU A 222 -12.43 -6.54 -2.19
CA LEU A 222 -13.06 -7.82 -2.55
C LEU A 222 -14.45 -7.66 -3.18
N PRO A 223 -15.37 -6.82 -2.65
CA PRO A 223 -16.69 -6.66 -3.27
C PRO A 223 -16.61 -6.16 -4.71
N ALA A 224 -15.76 -5.16 -4.97
CA ALA A 224 -15.54 -4.63 -6.32
C ALA A 224 -14.95 -5.68 -7.27
N SER A 225 -14.07 -6.55 -6.77
CA SER A 225 -13.48 -7.65 -7.55
C SER A 225 -14.51 -8.70 -7.92
N TRP A 226 -15.42 -9.02 -6.99
CA TRP A 226 -16.50 -9.96 -7.21
C TRP A 226 -17.50 -9.44 -8.25
N ILE A 227 -17.93 -8.18 -8.13
CA ILE A 227 -18.83 -7.51 -9.10
C ILE A 227 -18.19 -7.46 -10.49
N ALA A 228 -16.92 -7.04 -10.57
CA ALA A 228 -16.22 -6.91 -11.86
C ALA A 228 -15.75 -8.25 -12.44
N ARG A 229 -15.87 -9.36 -11.69
CA ARG A 229 -15.32 -10.69 -12.02
C ARG A 229 -13.85 -10.64 -12.44
N ARG A 230 -13.08 -9.72 -11.83
CA ARG A 230 -11.66 -9.50 -12.09
C ARG A 230 -10.93 -9.36 -10.75
N PRO A 231 -9.65 -9.76 -10.65
CA PRO A 231 -8.89 -9.70 -9.40
C PRO A 231 -8.41 -8.26 -9.09
N ILE A 232 -9.33 -7.30 -9.04
CA ILE A 232 -9.05 -5.88 -8.80
C ILE A 232 -8.33 -5.67 -7.46
N HIS A 233 -8.72 -6.43 -6.44
CA HIS A 233 -8.08 -6.41 -5.12
C HIS A 233 -6.59 -6.73 -5.20
N ASP A 234 -6.19 -7.75 -5.96
CA ASP A 234 -4.79 -8.12 -6.13
C ASP A 234 -4.02 -7.13 -7.02
N GLN A 235 -4.68 -6.56 -8.02
CA GLN A 235 -4.08 -5.54 -8.89
C GLN A 235 -3.79 -4.24 -8.13
N ILE A 236 -4.79 -3.69 -7.43
CA ILE A 236 -4.66 -2.41 -6.71
C ILE A 236 -3.82 -2.57 -5.44
N ALA A 237 -4.04 -3.63 -4.65
CA ALA A 237 -3.24 -3.87 -3.45
C ALA A 237 -1.82 -4.35 -3.79
N SER A 238 -1.49 -4.59 -5.06
CA SER A 238 -0.19 -5.10 -5.52
C SER A 238 0.19 -6.40 -4.80
N THR A 239 -0.76 -7.35 -4.79
CA THR A 239 -0.62 -8.67 -4.17
C THR A 239 -0.78 -9.78 -5.19
N GLU A 240 -0.31 -10.98 -4.86
CA GLU A 240 -0.45 -12.19 -5.66
C GLU A 240 -0.77 -13.37 -4.73
N VAL A 241 -1.56 -14.33 -5.21
CA VAL A 241 -1.80 -15.60 -4.51
C VAL A 241 -0.93 -16.65 -5.19
N ILE A 242 0.04 -17.18 -4.45
CA ILE A 242 0.99 -18.17 -4.96
C ILE A 242 0.78 -19.52 -4.29
N THR A 243 1.10 -20.58 -5.02
CA THR A 243 1.25 -21.91 -4.44
C THR A 243 2.61 -22.03 -3.77
N ASP A 244 2.66 -22.75 -2.65
CA ASP A 244 3.91 -23.17 -2.02
C ASP A 244 4.55 -24.36 -2.73
#